data_AF-A0A1C5IDE3-F1
#
_entry.id   AF-A0A1C5IDE3-F1
#
_cell.length_a   1.000
_cell.length_b   1.000
_cell.length_c   1.000
_cell.angle_alpha   90.00
_cell.angle_beta   90.00
_cell.angle_gamma   90.00
#
_symmetry.space_group_name_H-M   'P 1'
#
loop_
_entity.id
_entity.type
_entity.pdbx_description
1 polymer ?
#
loop_
_entity_poly.entity_id
_entity_poly.type
_entity_poly.pdbx_seq_one_letter_code
_entity_poly.pdbx_strand_id
1 'polypeptide(L)' 'MEQPTGYIFAIDAVTRHVNSARPDAPVQPERPRAVRLAPTRRATAAALRRLADRIQPAPLPAPPRCS' A
#
# COMPACT_ATOMS: atom_id res chain seq x y z
N MET A 1 19.74 5.00 10.27
CA MET A 1 19.51 3.83 9.41
C MET A 1 19.44 4.33 7.99
N GLU A 2 20.54 4.21 7.24
CA GLU A 2 20.49 4.40 5.78
C GLU A 2 19.72 3.22 5.21
N GLN A 3 18.61 3.47 4.51
CA GLN A 3 17.81 2.42 3.89
C GLN A 3 18.27 2.28 2.43
N PRO A 4 19.27 1.43 2.13
CA PRO A 4 19.84 1.30 0.78
C PRO A 4 18.77 0.93 -0.25
N THR A 5 17.74 0.19 0.19
CA THR A 5 16.59 -0.17 -0.61
C THR A 5 15.80 1.05 -1.11
N GLY A 6 15.58 2.05 -0.25
CA GLY A 6 14.86 3.28 -0.63
C GLY A 6 15.63 4.08 -1.68
N TYR A 7 16.96 4.16 -1.52
CA TYR A 7 17.85 4.80 -2.48
C TYR A 7 17.81 4.10 -3.85
N ILE A 8 17.91 2.77 -3.88
CA ILE A 8 17.86 2.00 -5.13
C ILE A 8 16.53 2.20 -5.86
N PHE A 9 15.40 2.16 -5.13
CA PHE A 9 14.09 2.40 -5.72
C PHE A 9 13.92 3.82 -6.24
N ALA A 10 14.49 4.81 -5.54
CA ALA A 10 14.45 6.20 -6.00
C ALA A 10 15.22 6.36 -7.33
N ILE A 11 16.42 5.78 -7.44
CA ILE A 11 17.22 5.84 -8.66
C ILE A 11 16.52 5.14 -9.83
N ASP A 12 15.96 3.95 -9.62
CA ASP A 12 15.21 3.22 -10.67
C ASP A 12 13.98 4.03 -11.14
N ALA A 13 13.22 4.60 -10.21
CA ALA A 13 12.06 5.42 -10.53
C ALA A 13 12.42 6.67 -11.36
N VAL A 14 13.48 7.39 -10.95
CA VAL A 14 13.97 8.58 -11.65
C VAL A 14 14.48 8.23 -13.05
N THR A 15 15.29 7.17 -13.15
CA THR A 15 15.86 6.72 -14.43
C THR A 15 14.76 6.32 -15.40
N ARG A 16 13.74 5.59 -14.93
CA ARG A 16 12.59 5.21 -15.76
C ARG A 16 11.81 6.43 -16.23
N HIS A 17 11.54 7.38 -15.33
CA HIS A 17 10.79 8.59 -15.65
C HIS A 17 11.49 9.40 -16.75
N VAL A 18 12.78 9.69 -16.58
CA VAL A 18 13.58 10.47 -17.54
C VAL A 18 13.62 9.79 -18.91
N ASN A 19 13.83 8.46 -18.95
CA ASN A 19 13.88 7.74 -20.22
C ASN A 19 12.51 7.68 -20.91
N SER A 20 11.40 7.59 -20.16
CA SER A 20 10.05 7.60 -20.73
C SER A 20 9.59 8.97 -21.24
N ALA A 21 10.15 10.05 -20.71
CA ALA A 21 9.81 11.43 -21.09
C ALA A 21 10.52 11.89 -22.38
N ARG A 22 11.41 11.07 -22.94
CA ARG A 22 12.13 11.43 -24.16
C ARG A 22 11.17 11.49 -25.36
N PRO A 23 11.38 12.44 -26.29
CA PRO A 23 10.50 12.61 -27.44
C PRO A 23 10.49 11.38 -28.38
N ASP A 24 11.56 10.60 -28.39
CA ASP A 24 11.75 9.38 -29.17
C ASP A 24 11.43 8.10 -28.38
N ALA A 25 10.96 8.21 -27.14
CA ALA A 25 10.67 7.05 -26.31
C ALA A 25 9.56 6.19 -26.96
N PRO A 26 9.71 4.86 -27.00
CA PRO A 26 8.69 3.98 -27.56
C PRO A 26 7.40 4.07 -26.72
N VAL A 27 6.28 4.41 -27.38
CA VAL A 27 4.96 4.44 -26.74
C VAL A 27 4.49 3.01 -26.49
N GLN A 28 4.46 2.62 -25.22
CA GLN A 28 3.88 1.35 -24.81
C GLN A 28 2.43 1.56 -24.38
N PRO A 29 1.48 0.74 -24.87
CA PRO A 29 0.10 0.80 -24.37
C PRO A 29 0.09 0.44 -22.88
N GLU A 30 -0.61 1.25 -22.08
CA GLU A 30 -0.75 1.01 -20.65
C GLU A 30 -1.36 -0.38 -20.43
N ARG A 31 -0.58 -1.29 -19.84
CA ARG A 31 -1.08 -2.63 -19.53
C ARG A 31 -2.06 -2.51 -18.37
N PRO A 32 -3.27 -3.07 -18.44
CA PRO A 32 -4.14 -3.12 -17.28
C PRO A 32 -3.40 -3.80 -16.14
N ARG A 33 -3.15 -3.05 -15.07
CA ARG A 33 -2.43 -3.54 -13.90
C ARG A 33 -3.29 -4.62 -13.24
N ALA A 34 -2.99 -5.88 -13.55
CA ALA A 34 -3.63 -7.00 -12.90
C ALA A 34 -3.37 -6.89 -11.38
N VAL A 35 -4.43 -6.68 -10.60
CA VAL A 35 -4.37 -6.69 -9.13
C VAL A 35 -4.24 -8.16 -8.69
N ARG A 36 -3.09 -8.78 -9.01
CA ARG A 36 -2.80 -10.20 -8.72
C ARG A 36 -2.86 -10.51 -7.23
N LEU A 37 -2.79 -9.48 -6.39
CA LEU A 37 -2.87 -9.56 -4.94
C LEU A 37 -4.26 -9.26 -4.37
N ALA A 38 -5.30 -9.08 -5.19
CA ALA A 38 -6.64 -8.76 -4.68
C ALA A 38 -7.18 -9.81 -3.68
N PRO A 39 -7.11 -11.13 -3.95
CA PRO A 39 -7.65 -12.11 -3.02
C PRO A 39 -6.79 -12.26 -1.76
N THR A 40 -5.47 -12.28 -1.92
CA THR A 40 -4.52 -12.39 -0.78
C THR A 40 -4.60 -11.17 0.11
N ARG A 41 -4.65 -9.96 -0.44
CA ARG A 41 -4.82 -8.71 0.32
C ARG A 41 -6.13 -8.70 1.11
N ARG A 42 -7.24 -9.16 0.52
CA ARG A 42 -8.53 -9.28 1.22
C ARG A 42 -8.46 -10.30 2.35
N ALA A 43 -7.85 -11.47 2.11
CA ALA A 43 -7.69 -12.51 3.12
C ALA A 43 -6.82 -12.03 4.29
N THR A 44 -5.69 -11.37 4.01
CA THR A 44 -4.82 -10.79 5.03
C THR A 44 -5.54 -9.70 5.82
N ALA A 45 -6.26 -8.79 5.15
CA ALA A 45 -7.04 -7.76 5.82
C ALA A 45 -8.11 -8.35 6.76
N ALA A 46 -8.81 -9.40 6.33
CA ALA A 46 -9.80 -10.08 7.16
C ALA A 46 -9.15 -10.78 8.36
N ALA A 47 -8.01 -11.45 8.17
CA ALA A 47 -7.28 -12.10 9.26
C ALA A 47 -6.80 -11.08 10.30
N LEU A 48 -6.23 -9.95 9.85
CA LEU A 48 -5.80 -8.86 10.72
C LEU A 48 -6.98 -8.24 11.47
N ARG A 49 -8.14 -8.08 10.82
CA ARG A 49 -9.34 -7.57 11.49
C ARG A 49 -9.80 -8.49 12.61
N ARG A 50 -9.90 -9.80 12.34
CA ARG A 50 -10.27 -10.79 13.37
C ARG A 50 -9.27 -10.83 14.53
N LEU A 51 -7.99 -10.67 14.25
CA LEU A 51 -6.96 -10.59 15.28
C LEU A 51 -7.13 -9.33 16.13
N ALA A 52 -7.37 -8.18 15.50
CA ALA A 52 -7.67 -6.95 16.21
C ALA A 52 -8.92 -7.10 17.10
N ASP A 53 -10.01 -7.66 16.57
CA ASP A 53 -11.25 -7.86 17.32
C ASP A 53 -11.05 -8.82 18.53
N ARG A 54 -10.07 -9.73 18.48
CA ARG A 54 -9.74 -10.63 19.62
C ARG A 54 -8.84 -9.98 20.67
N ILE A 55 -7.94 -9.10 20.25
CA ILE A 55 -6.97 -8.45 21.15
C ILE A 55 -7.58 -7.19 21.77
N GLN A 56 -8.54 -6.58 21.10
CA GLN A 56 -9.14 -5.34 21.58
C GLN A 56 -9.81 -5.56 22.95
N PRO A 57 -9.38 -4.84 23.99
CA PRO A 57 -10.05 -4.86 25.28
C PRO A 57 -11.49 -4.36 25.14
N ALA A 58 -12.40 -4.89 25.96
CA ALA A 58 -13.80 -4.47 25.93
C ALA A 58 -13.91 -2.93 26.01
N PRO A 59 -14.67 -2.28 25.12
CA PRO A 59 -14.85 -0.84 25.17
C PRO A 59 -15.39 -0.43 26.53
N LEU A 60 -14.71 0.49 27.21
CA LEU A 60 -15.23 1.04 28.45
C LEU A 60 -16.57 1.73 28.18
N PRO A 61 -17.58 1.54 29.04
CA PRO A 61 -18.86 2.20 28.88
C PRO A 61 -18.65 3.72 28.85
N ALA A 62 -19.28 4.38 27.88
CA ALA A 62 -19.21 5.83 27.77
C ALA A 62 -19.78 6.47 29.05
N PRO A 63 -19.17 7.55 29.57
CA PRO A 63 -19.68 8.23 30.74
C PRO A 63 -21.09 8.76 30.47
N PRO A 64 -21.98 8.76 31.48
CA PRO A 64 -23.33 9.30 31.32
C PRO A 64 -23.24 10.76 30.89
N ARG A 65 -23.99 11.12 29.84
CA ARG A 65 -24.12 12.50 29.40
C ARG A 65 -25.00 13.24 30.40
N CYS A 66 -24.51 14.32 30.98
CA CYS A 66 -25.33 15.26 31.74
C CYS A 66 -26.27 16.00 30.75
N SER A 67 -27.56 15.97 31.04
CA SER A 67 -28.60 16.77 30.38
C SER A 67 -28.68 18.16 30.98
#